data_AF-A0A7X9BBN5-F1
#
_entry.id   AF-A0A7X9BBN5-F1
#
_cell.length_a   1.000
_cell.length_b   1.000
_cell.length_c   1.000
_cell.angle_alpha   90.00
_cell.angle_beta   90.00
_cell.angle_gamma   90.00
#
_symmetry.space_group_name_H-M   'P 1'
#
loop_
_entity.id
_entity.type
_entity.pdbx_description
1 polymer ?
#
loop_
_entity_poly.entity_id
_entity_poly.type
_entity_poly.pdbx_seq_one_letter_code
_entity_poly.pdbx_strand_id
1 'polypeptide(L)'
;MSKFEVIMSVVAFVSSILFFLIVNLSKLKLINSSKKKRKKEVRITEIKYLIYKFNLKEEKLLQKKFIILFSLVNSLIVTAVFMVLMIFPYGIIWQILFGFILLIGLIYSIYGIIGSILLKRGYCK
;
A
#
# COMPACT_ATOMS: atom_id res chain seq x y z
N MET A 1 29.30 7.56 -7.82
CA MET A 1 28.41 6.38 -7.90
C MET A 1 28.86 5.54 -9.08
N SER A 2 29.32 4.31 -8.83
CA SER A 2 29.89 3.49 -9.90
C SER A 2 28.79 3.03 -10.86
N LYS A 3 29.07 2.99 -12.16
CA LYS A 3 28.14 2.45 -13.18
C LYS A 3 27.59 1.08 -12.78
N PHE A 4 28.41 0.29 -12.08
CA PHE A 4 28.06 -1.02 -11.56
C PHE A 4 26.93 -1.00 -10.52
N GLU A 5 26.95 -0.05 -9.59
CA GLU A 5 25.91 0.07 -8.54
C GLU A 5 24.56 0.46 -9.13
N VAL A 6 24.57 1.36 -10.12
CA VAL A 6 23.36 1.78 -10.84
C VAL A 6 22.77 0.58 -11.59
N ILE A 7 23.60 -0.18 -12.31
CA ILE A 7 23.16 -1.38 -13.04
C ILE A 7 22.56 -2.41 -12.07
N MET A 8 23.20 -2.68 -10.94
CA MET A 8 22.67 -3.63 -9.95
C MET A 8 21.34 -3.17 -9.34
N SER A 9 21.18 -1.87 -9.09
CA SER A 9 19.91 -1.31 -8.57
C SER A 9 18.77 -1.42 -9.60
N VAL A 10 19.05 -1.19 -10.88
CA VAL A 10 18.09 -1.34 -11.97
C VAL A 10 17.70 -2.82 -12.15
N VAL A 11 18.66 -3.73 -12.09
CA VAL A 11 18.41 -5.18 -12.18
C VAL A 11 17.55 -5.67 -11.01
N ALA A 12 17.83 -5.24 -9.78
CA ALA A 12 17.03 -5.58 -8.60
C ALA A 12 15.59 -5.06 -8.71
N PHE A 13 15.42 -3.82 -9.19
CA PHE A 13 14.11 -3.23 -9.40
C PHE A 13 13.30 -3.97 -10.47
N VAL A 14 13.90 -4.27 -11.63
CA VAL A 14 13.27 -5.04 -12.71
C VAL A 14 12.90 -6.45 -12.23
N SER A 15 13.78 -7.10 -11.45
CA SER A 15 13.51 -8.42 -10.85
C SER A 15 12.30 -8.38 -9.91
N SER A 16 12.17 -7.34 -9.08
CA SER A 16 11.03 -7.18 -8.16
C SER A 16 9.70 -6.99 -8.90
N ILE A 17 9.70 -6.25 -10.02
CA ILE A 17 8.52 -6.05 -10.88
C ILE A 17 8.13 -7.37 -11.55
N LEU A 18 9.10 -8.11 -12.08
CA LEU A 18 8.87 -9.42 -12.69
C LEU A 18 8.29 -10.42 -11.68
N PHE A 19 8.85 -10.47 -10.47
CA PHE A 19 8.36 -11.33 -9.40
C PHE A 19 6.91 -10.97 -9.01
N PHE A 20 6.60 -9.68 -8.85
CA PHE A 20 5.25 -9.21 -8.56
C PHE A 20 4.25 -9.57 -9.68
N LEU A 21 4.65 -9.41 -10.94
CA LEU A 21 3.85 -9.80 -12.11
C LEU A 21 3.56 -11.30 -12.12
N ILE A 22 4.57 -12.14 -11.93
CA ILE A 22 4.42 -13.61 -11.89
C ILE A 22 3.45 -14.03 -10.78
N VAL A 23 3.61 -13.49 -9.58
CA VAL A 23 2.75 -13.83 -8.43
C VAL A 23 1.30 -13.41 -8.67
N ASN A 24 1.05 -12.23 -9.26
CA ASN A 24 -0.32 -11.76 -9.54
C ASN A 24 -0.97 -12.46 -10.74
N LEU A 25 -0.20 -12.81 -11.77
CA LEU A 25 -0.70 -13.60 -12.92
C LEU A 25 -1.11 -15.01 -12.50
N SER A 26 -0.36 -15.64 -11.59
CA SER A 26 -0.71 -16.95 -11.02
C SER A 26 -2.02 -16.91 -10.23
N LYS A 27 -2.30 -15.80 -9.54
CA LYS A 27 -3.59 -15.59 -8.84
C LYS A 27 -4.76 -15.41 -9.82
N LEU A 28 -4.54 -14.80 -10.99
CA LEU A 28 -5.57 -14.62 -12.03
C LEU A 28 -5.99 -15.96 -12.67
N LYS A 29 -5.05 -16.88 -12.92
CA LYS A 29 -5.37 -18.23 -13.40
C LYS A 29 -6.23 -19.04 -12.40
N LEU A 30 -5.99 -18.86 -11.09
CA LEU A 30 -6.75 -19.53 -10.04
C LEU A 30 -8.20 -18.98 -9.89
N ILE A 31 -8.43 -17.72 -10.26
CA ILE A 31 -9.75 -17.06 -10.14
C ILE A 31 -10.70 -17.50 -11.25
N ASN A 32 -10.20 -17.76 -12.47
CA ASN A 32 -11.03 -18.13 -13.62
C ASN A 32 -11.70 -19.51 -13.49
N SER A 33 -11.25 -20.37 -12.57
CA SER A 33 -11.87 -21.66 -12.27
C SER A 33 -13.06 -21.56 -11.30
N SER A 34 -13.31 -20.40 -10.67
CA SER A 34 -14.39 -20.21 -9.69
C SER A 34 -15.45 -19.21 -10.15
N LYS A 35 -16.25 -19.59 -11.15
CA LYS A 35 -17.55 -18.95 -11.40
C LYS A 35 -18.51 -19.28 -10.25
N LYS A 36 -18.34 -18.64 -9.09
CA LYS A 36 -19.33 -18.66 -8.00
C LYS A 36 -19.36 -17.29 -7.33
N LYS A 37 -20.43 -16.54 -7.64
CA LYS A 37 -20.94 -15.31 -7.01
C LYS A 37 -20.03 -14.77 -5.89
N ARG A 38 -19.06 -13.91 -6.21
CA ARG A 38 -18.41 -13.07 -5.21
C ARG A 38 -18.77 -11.63 -5.51
N LYS A 39 -19.58 -11.05 -4.61
CA LYS A 39 -19.64 -9.60 -4.41
C LYS A 39 -18.20 -9.09 -4.49
N LYS A 40 -18.00 -8.00 -5.21
CA LYS A 40 -16.72 -7.34 -5.48
C LYS A 40 -16.09 -6.93 -4.14
N GLU A 41 -15.51 -7.89 -3.42
CA GLU A 41 -14.72 -7.67 -2.21
C GLU A 41 -13.50 -6.91 -2.67
N VAL A 42 -13.55 -5.60 -2.46
CA VAL A 42 -12.40 -4.74 -2.59
C VAL A 42 -11.45 -5.13 -1.45
N ARG A 43 -10.62 -6.14 -1.74
CA ARG A 43 -9.61 -6.72 -0.83
C ARG A 43 -8.43 -5.77 -0.68
N ILE A 44 -8.66 -4.63 -0.06
CA ILE A 44 -7.60 -3.69 0.29
C ILE A 44 -7.01 -4.14 1.62
N THR A 45 -5.75 -4.54 1.61
CA THR A 45 -5.02 -5.04 2.79
C THR A 45 -5.01 -4.01 3.92
N GLU A 46 -4.93 -2.71 3.59
CA GLU A 46 -4.99 -1.64 4.59
C GLU A 46 -6.36 -1.58 5.29
N ILE A 47 -7.46 -1.77 4.56
CA ILE A 47 -8.82 -1.81 5.13
C ILE A 47 -8.94 -2.97 6.11
N LYS A 48 -8.40 -4.14 5.76
CA LYS A 48 -8.38 -5.31 6.65
C LYS A 48 -7.58 -5.05 7.92
N TYR A 49 -6.45 -4.34 7.81
CA TYR A 49 -5.67 -3.91 8.97
C TYR A 49 -6.48 -2.97 9.88
N LEU A 50 -7.18 -1.96 9.34
CA LEU A 50 -8.05 -1.11 10.15
C LEU A 50 -9.19 -1.88 10.83
N ILE A 51 -9.85 -2.78 10.11
CA ILE A 51 -10.94 -3.60 10.65
C ILE A 51 -10.45 -4.42 11.82
N TYR A 52 -9.31 -5.10 11.67
CA TYR A 52 -8.76 -5.96 12.71
C TYR A 52 -8.23 -5.18 13.91
N LYS A 53 -7.52 -4.07 13.66
CA LYS A 53 -6.91 -3.26 14.73
C LYS A 53 -7.95 -2.46 15.53
N PHE A 54 -9.00 -1.97 14.88
CA PHE A 54 -9.97 -1.05 15.49
C PHE A 54 -11.39 -1.64 15.60
N ASN A 55 -11.59 -2.93 15.30
CA ASN A 55 -12.90 -3.61 15.34
C ASN A 55 -14.01 -2.83 14.61
N LEU A 56 -13.70 -2.29 13.43
CA LEU A 56 -14.62 -1.46 12.66
C LEU A 56 -15.61 -2.32 11.84
N LYS A 57 -16.84 -1.83 11.64
CA LYS A 57 -17.83 -2.47 10.76
C LYS A 57 -17.38 -2.42 9.30
N GLU A 58 -16.99 -3.58 8.76
CA GLU A 58 -16.50 -3.76 7.38
C GLU A 58 -17.46 -3.17 6.33
N GLU A 59 -18.77 -3.32 6.52
CA GLU A 59 -19.81 -2.83 5.62
C GLU A 59 -19.78 -1.31 5.40
N LYS A 60 -19.38 -0.55 6.44
CA LYS A 60 -19.28 0.91 6.36
C LYS A 60 -17.99 1.35 5.67
N LEU A 61 -16.91 0.57 5.79
CA LEU A 61 -15.60 0.85 5.18
C LEU A 61 -15.53 0.45 3.70
N LEU A 62 -16.35 -0.51 3.26
CA LEU A 62 -16.46 -0.93 1.86
C LEU A 62 -17.32 0.02 1.01
N GLN A 63 -17.81 1.13 1.57
CA GLN A 63 -18.50 2.15 0.79
C GLN A 63 -17.52 2.82 -0.18
N LYS A 64 -17.97 3.12 -1.41
CA LYS A 64 -17.17 3.79 -2.45
C LYS A 64 -16.45 5.04 -1.93
N LYS A 65 -17.07 5.81 -1.04
CA LYS A 65 -16.48 7.01 -0.43
C LYS A 65 -15.17 6.71 0.33
N PHE A 66 -15.16 5.64 1.13
CA PHE A 66 -13.97 5.24 1.89
C PHE A 66 -12.91 4.62 0.99
N ILE A 67 -13.31 3.82 -0.01
CA ILE A 67 -12.37 3.25 -0.98
C ILE A 67 -11.61 4.35 -1.74
N ILE A 68 -12.33 5.40 -2.18
CA ILE A 68 -11.71 6.57 -2.83
C ILE A 68 -10.79 7.31 -1.85
N LEU A 69 -11.24 7.51 -0.61
CA LEU A 69 -10.43 8.16 0.44
C LEU A 69 -9.12 7.39 0.69
N PHE A 70 -9.18 6.07 0.83
CA PHE A 70 -7.98 5.24 1.04
C PHE A 70 -7.05 5.26 -0.17
N SER A 71 -7.59 5.20 -1.38
CA SER A 71 -6.77 5.32 -2.60
C SER A 71 -6.07 6.67 -2.69
N LEU A 72 -6.75 7.75 -2.31
CA LEU A 72 -6.22 9.12 -2.33
C LEU A 72 -5.15 9.31 -1.25
N VAL A 73 -5.38 8.77 -0.05
CA VAL A 73 -4.39 8.78 1.03
C VAL A 73 -3.15 8.00 0.63
N ASN A 74 -3.31 6.82 0.01
CA ASN A 74 -2.18 5.99 -0.41
C ASN A 74 -1.35 6.69 -1.50
N SER A 75 -1.97 7.31 -2.50
CA SER A 75 -1.23 8.07 -3.52
C SER A 75 -0.53 9.30 -2.92
N LEU A 76 -1.15 9.96 -1.94
CA LEU A 76 -0.56 11.07 -1.20
C LEU A 76 0.67 10.64 -0.39
N ILE A 77 0.61 9.49 0.29
CA ILE A 77 1.76 8.92 1.01
C ILE A 77 2.94 8.69 0.07
N VAL A 78 2.72 7.99 -1.05
CA VAL A 78 3.79 7.69 -2.01
C VAL A 78 4.39 8.98 -2.57
N THR A 79 3.55 9.95 -2.93
CA THR A 79 4.00 11.23 -3.49
C THR A 79 4.80 12.04 -2.45
N ALA A 80 4.34 12.10 -1.21
CA ALA A 80 5.05 12.77 -0.12
C ALA A 80 6.42 12.13 0.15
N VAL A 81 6.48 10.79 0.22
CA VAL A 81 7.75 10.07 0.37
C VAL A 81 8.69 10.38 -0.79
N PHE A 82 8.19 10.35 -2.03
CA PHE A 82 9.01 10.62 -3.21
C PHE A 82 9.57 12.04 -3.25
N MET A 83 8.77 13.05 -2.88
CA MET A 83 9.25 14.43 -2.76
C MET A 83 10.36 14.57 -1.72
N VAL A 84 10.21 13.93 -0.55
CA VAL A 84 11.25 13.94 0.49
C VAL A 84 12.53 13.27 0.00
N LEU A 85 12.42 12.16 -0.74
CA LEU A 85 13.57 11.46 -1.30
C LEU A 85 14.33 12.28 -2.36
N MET A 86 13.62 13.05 -3.19
CA MET A 86 14.26 13.89 -4.21
C MET A 86 15.14 14.99 -3.63
N ILE A 87 14.80 15.50 -2.44
CA ILE A 87 15.56 16.55 -1.75
C ILE A 87 16.77 15.94 -1.02
N PHE A 88 16.79 14.61 -0.81
CA PHE A 88 17.77 13.94 0.03
C PHE A 88 19.11 13.71 -0.72
N PRO A 89 20.22 14.33 -0.29
CA PRO A 89 21.49 14.33 -1.03
C PRO A 89 22.34 13.06 -0.77
N TYR A 90 21.71 11.89 -0.77
CA TYR A 90 22.36 10.60 -0.55
C TYR A 90 22.27 9.72 -1.80
N GLY A 91 23.14 8.71 -1.88
CA GLY A 91 23.11 7.74 -2.99
C GLY A 91 21.79 6.97 -3.05
N ILE A 92 21.44 6.46 -4.24
CA ILE A 92 20.18 5.76 -4.54
C ILE A 92 19.87 4.64 -3.53
N ILE A 93 20.87 3.88 -3.09
CA ILE A 93 20.71 2.80 -2.10
C ILE A 93 20.17 3.34 -0.77
N TRP A 94 20.74 4.44 -0.29
CA TRP A 94 20.30 5.12 0.93
C TRP A 94 18.93 5.76 0.75
N GLN A 95 18.66 6.37 -0.41
CA GLN A 95 17.34 6.91 -0.73
C GLN A 95 16.25 5.82 -0.73
N ILE A 96 16.51 4.64 -1.29
CA ILE A 96 15.57 3.51 -1.26
C ILE A 96 15.32 3.05 0.18
N LEU A 97 16.38 2.90 0.97
CA LEU A 97 16.27 2.46 2.37
C LEU A 97 15.46 3.45 3.21
N PHE A 98 15.80 4.74 3.13
CA PHE A 98 15.05 5.82 3.77
C PHE A 98 13.61 5.87 3.28
N GLY A 99 13.40 5.69 1.98
CA GLY A 99 12.07 5.65 1.37
C GLY A 99 11.20 4.56 1.97
N PHE A 100 11.76 3.37 2.16
CA PHE A 100 11.03 2.23 2.73
C PHE A 100 10.63 2.48 4.19
N ILE A 101 11.57 2.96 5.01
CA ILE A 101 11.31 3.32 6.41
C ILE A 101 10.28 4.44 6.51
N LEU A 102 10.43 5.49 5.70
CA LEU A 102 9.53 6.63 5.69
C LEU A 102 8.13 6.24 5.23
N LEU A 103 8.02 5.38 4.22
CA LEU A 103 6.75 4.87 3.69
C LEU A 103 6.00 4.06 4.75
N ILE A 104 6.67 3.12 5.42
CA ILE A 104 6.06 2.35 6.51
C ILE A 104 5.61 3.28 7.64
N GLY A 105 6.46 4.22 8.04
CA GLY A 105 6.14 5.21 9.08
C GLY A 105 4.90 6.04 8.75
N LEU A 106 4.80 6.55 7.52
CA LEU A 106 3.66 7.36 7.06
C LEU A 106 2.37 6.54 7.00
N ILE A 107 2.43 5.31 6.47
CA ILE A 107 1.28 4.40 6.42
C ILE A 107 0.77 4.16 7.86
N TYR A 108 1.63 3.76 8.79
CA TYR A 108 1.22 3.50 10.17
C TYR A 108 0.61 4.73 10.85
N SER A 109 1.21 5.91 10.65
CA SER A 109 0.75 7.17 11.25
C SER A 109 -0.62 7.57 10.71
N ILE A 110 -0.78 7.67 9.38
CA ILE A 110 -2.02 8.16 8.77
C ILE A 110 -3.17 7.19 8.99
N TYR A 111 -2.95 5.89 8.77
CA TYR A 111 -4.01 4.89 9.01
C TYR A 111 -4.35 4.75 10.50
N GLY A 112 -3.43 5.05 11.40
CA GLY A 112 -3.70 5.17 12.84
C GLY A 112 -4.62 6.34 13.17
N ILE A 113 -4.38 7.52 12.57
CA ILE A 113 -5.25 8.70 12.71
C ILE A 113 -6.64 8.41 12.13
N ILE A 114 -6.71 7.85 10.92
CA ILE A 114 -7.97 7.50 10.26
C ILE A 114 -8.76 6.53 11.16
N GLY A 115 -8.14 5.45 11.64
CA GLY A 115 -8.77 4.50 12.55
C GLY A 115 -9.32 5.15 13.82
N SER A 116 -8.56 6.07 14.43
CA SER A 116 -8.99 6.80 15.61
C SER A 116 -10.18 7.73 15.36
N ILE A 117 -10.24 8.40 14.21
CA ILE A 117 -11.38 9.23 13.80
C ILE A 117 -12.62 8.36 13.59
N LEU A 118 -12.47 7.21 12.93
CA LEU A 118 -13.56 6.26 12.68
C LEU A 118 -14.12 5.69 13.99
N LEU A 119 -13.26 5.35 14.97
CA LEU A 119 -13.70 4.96 16.31
C LEU A 119 -14.56 6.06 16.96
N LYS A 120 -14.07 7.30 16.98
CA LYS A 120 -14.80 8.44 17.58
C LYS A 120 -16.15 8.73 16.93
N ARG A 121 -16.31 8.38 15.65
CA ARG A 121 -17.57 8.53 14.91
C ARG A 121 -18.52 7.33 15.07
N GLY A 122 -18.23 6.36 15.95
CA GLY A 122 -19.13 5.24 16.25
C GLY A 122 -19.18 4.17 15.16
N TYR A 123 -18.08 3.98 14.43
CA TYR A 123 -17.96 2.91 13.43
C TYR A 123 -17.50 1.57 14.04
N CYS A 124 -17.35 1.51 15.37
CA CYS A 124 -17.10 0.30 16.15
C CYS A 124 -18.22 -0.72 15.98
N LYS A 125 -17.87 -2.00 16.10
CA LYS A 125 -18.82 -3.10 16.04
C LYS A 125 -19.84 -3.03 17.17
#